data_AF-A0A530BQU7-F1
#
_entry.id   AF-A0A530BQU7-F1
#
_cell.length_a   1.000
_cell.length_b   1.000
_cell.length_c   1.000
_cell.angle_alpha   90.00
_cell.angle_beta   90.00
_cell.angle_gamma   90.00
#
_symmetry.space_group_name_H-M   'P 1'
#
loop_
_entity.id
_entity.type
_entity.pdbx_description
1 polymer ?
#
loop_
_entity_poly.entity_id
_entity_poly.type
_entity_poly.pdbx_seq_one_letter_code
_entity_poly.pdbx_strand_id
1 'polypeptide(L)'
;ELCRASPGVRHLVYASSSSVYGGNTKVPFAETDRVDNPVSVYAATKKADELISSTYSHLFGLPQTGLRFFTVYGPWGRPDMAAWIFTEAMLAGKPIRVFNHGEMWRDFTYVDDVVDGVVAVLDKPPGAGVERHRIYNIGNSQPVHLGRFIETLENLLGVKAIRENLPMQPGDVEKTYADTSALERDFGFKPKVSIEEGLAKFVDWYRREWRPEGKR
;
A
#
# COMPACT_ATOMS: atom_id res chain seq x y z
N GLU A 1 12.69 -9.22 -20.03
CA GLU A 1 13.75 -10.04 -20.65
C GLU A 1 14.27 -11.19 -19.78
N LEU A 2 14.89 -10.95 -18.61
CA LEU A 2 15.50 -12.04 -17.81
C LEU A 2 14.53 -13.20 -17.49
N CYS A 3 13.31 -12.89 -17.05
CA CYS A 3 12.28 -13.90 -16.78
C CYS A 3 11.94 -14.72 -18.03
N ARG A 4 11.86 -14.07 -19.21
CA ARG A 4 11.60 -14.75 -20.49
C ARG A 4 12.72 -15.72 -20.85
N ALA A 5 13.97 -15.32 -20.62
CA ALA A 5 15.15 -16.13 -20.93
C ALA A 5 15.42 -17.25 -19.91
N SER A 6 14.64 -17.33 -18.83
CA SER A 6 14.86 -18.25 -17.70
C SER A 6 13.81 -19.37 -17.68
N PRO A 7 14.15 -20.61 -18.10
CA PRO A 7 13.18 -21.71 -18.21
C PRO A 7 12.49 -22.10 -16.89
N GLY A 8 13.10 -21.78 -15.76
CA GLY A 8 12.55 -22.07 -14.42
C GLY A 8 11.50 -21.09 -13.92
N VAL A 9 11.32 -19.92 -14.58
CA VAL A 9 10.37 -18.90 -14.13
C VAL A 9 8.96 -19.26 -14.60
N ARG A 10 8.09 -19.58 -13.63
CA ARG A 10 6.70 -19.97 -13.89
C ARG A 10 5.68 -18.85 -13.68
N HIS A 11 6.07 -17.83 -12.91
CA HIS A 11 5.21 -16.71 -12.54
C HIS A 11 6.08 -15.51 -12.19
N LEU A 12 5.75 -14.33 -12.70
CA LEU A 12 6.29 -13.07 -12.21
C LEU A 12 5.19 -12.28 -11.52
N VAL A 13 5.31 -12.13 -10.21
CA VAL A 13 4.51 -11.16 -9.44
C VAL A 13 5.29 -9.87 -9.33
N TYR A 14 4.69 -8.74 -9.70
CA TYR A 14 5.34 -7.44 -9.68
C TYR A 14 4.50 -6.40 -8.94
N ALA A 15 5.19 -5.39 -8.39
CA ALA A 15 4.55 -4.33 -7.63
C ALA A 15 4.14 -3.15 -8.53
N SER A 16 2.84 -2.99 -8.74
CA SER A 16 2.23 -1.72 -9.15
C SER A 16 1.94 -0.87 -7.90
N SER A 17 1.04 0.10 -8.00
CA SER A 17 0.70 1.02 -6.91
C SER A 17 -0.72 1.54 -7.08
N SER A 18 -1.43 1.81 -5.99
CA SER A 18 -2.71 2.53 -6.03
C SER A 18 -2.58 3.94 -6.64
N SER A 19 -1.37 4.51 -6.68
CA SER A 19 -1.12 5.81 -7.33
C SER A 19 -1.46 5.85 -8.81
N VAL A 20 -1.56 4.70 -9.50
CA VAL A 20 -1.99 4.64 -10.91
C VAL A 20 -3.44 5.12 -11.10
N TYR A 21 -4.27 5.06 -10.04
CA TYR A 21 -5.61 5.65 -10.04
C TYR A 21 -5.59 7.18 -10.13
N GLY A 22 -4.46 7.82 -9.81
CA GLY A 22 -4.23 9.24 -10.05
C GLY A 22 -5.34 10.12 -9.48
N GLY A 23 -5.91 10.98 -10.34
CA GLY A 23 -6.98 11.91 -9.98
C GLY A 23 -8.39 11.31 -9.96
N ASN A 24 -8.53 9.98 -9.95
CA ASN A 24 -9.84 9.35 -9.87
C ASN A 24 -10.54 9.75 -8.56
N THR A 25 -11.82 10.10 -8.67
CA THR A 25 -12.67 10.47 -7.52
C THR A 25 -13.66 9.37 -7.13
N LYS A 26 -13.92 8.42 -8.03
CA LYS A 26 -14.78 7.26 -7.78
C LYS A 26 -14.11 6.33 -6.77
N VAL A 27 -14.80 6.01 -5.68
CA VAL A 27 -14.37 5.05 -4.67
C VAL A 27 -15.47 4.01 -4.38
N PRO A 28 -15.13 2.75 -4.06
CA PRO A 28 -13.77 2.20 -4.00
C PRO A 28 -13.10 2.15 -5.39
N PHE A 29 -11.77 2.25 -5.40
CA PHE A 29 -10.99 2.09 -6.62
C PHE A 29 -10.98 0.61 -7.01
N ALA A 30 -11.44 0.32 -8.22
CA ALA A 30 -11.53 -1.03 -8.76
C ALA A 30 -10.52 -1.22 -9.90
N GLU A 31 -10.08 -2.44 -10.16
CA GLU A 31 -9.12 -2.74 -11.23
C GLU A 31 -9.68 -2.42 -12.63
N THR A 32 -11.02 -2.36 -12.74
CA THR A 32 -11.77 -1.95 -13.94
C THR A 32 -11.79 -0.43 -14.17
N ASP A 33 -11.38 0.38 -13.19
CA ASP A 33 -11.34 1.83 -13.35
C ASP A 33 -10.22 2.23 -14.33
N ARG A 34 -10.49 3.27 -15.12
CA ARG A 34 -9.49 3.83 -16.04
C ARG A 34 -8.35 4.47 -15.24
N VAL A 35 -7.12 4.26 -15.70
CA VAL A 35 -5.87 4.69 -15.06
C VAL A 35 -4.97 5.42 -16.06
N ASP A 36 -5.60 6.21 -16.93
CA ASP A 36 -4.96 6.88 -18.07
C ASP A 36 -4.42 8.28 -17.71
N ASN A 37 -4.68 8.78 -16.50
CA ASN A 37 -4.34 10.13 -16.05
C ASN A 37 -3.47 10.09 -14.77
N PRO A 38 -2.21 9.59 -14.84
CA PRO A 38 -1.32 9.58 -13.69
C PRO A 38 -0.96 11.01 -13.26
N VAL A 39 -1.02 11.29 -11.95
CA VAL A 39 -0.74 12.63 -11.38
C VAL A 39 0.71 12.78 -10.88
N SER A 40 1.55 11.76 -11.08
CA SER A 40 2.98 11.80 -10.73
C SER A 40 3.81 10.94 -11.69
N VAL A 41 5.11 11.23 -11.78
CA VAL A 41 6.07 10.40 -12.53
C VAL A 41 6.10 8.97 -11.99
N TYR A 42 6.02 8.81 -10.67
CA TYR A 42 5.93 7.51 -10.02
C TYR A 42 4.68 6.72 -10.48
N ALA A 43 3.50 7.35 -10.54
CA ALA A 43 2.30 6.71 -11.04
C ALA A 43 2.43 6.31 -12.52
N ALA A 44 3.03 7.18 -13.34
CA ALA A 44 3.26 6.89 -14.75
C ALA A 44 4.20 5.69 -14.96
N THR A 45 5.29 5.58 -14.18
CA THR A 45 6.21 4.43 -14.30
C THR A 45 5.56 3.12 -13.84
N LYS A 46 4.74 3.15 -12.78
CA LYS A 46 3.95 1.98 -12.35
C LYS A 46 2.91 1.58 -13.39
N LYS A 47 2.27 2.54 -14.07
CA LYS A 47 1.35 2.22 -15.16
C LYS A 47 2.09 1.64 -16.38
N ALA A 48 3.27 2.18 -16.70
CA ALA A 48 4.10 1.63 -17.77
C ALA A 48 4.52 0.18 -17.49
N ASP A 49 4.85 -0.14 -16.24
CA ASP A 49 5.16 -1.51 -15.80
C ASP A 49 3.99 -2.47 -16.06
N GLU A 50 2.75 -2.05 -15.80
CA GLU A 50 1.56 -2.84 -16.14
C GLU A 50 1.43 -3.11 -17.64
N LEU A 51 1.67 -2.12 -18.49
CA LEU A 51 1.59 -2.25 -19.94
C LEU A 51 2.70 -3.14 -20.50
N ILE A 52 3.93 -2.98 -20.00
CA ILE A 52 5.07 -3.81 -20.36
C ILE A 52 4.78 -5.26 -19.96
N SER A 53 4.33 -5.50 -18.72
CA SER A 53 4.00 -6.83 -18.21
C SER A 53 2.89 -7.52 -19.03
N SER A 54 1.83 -6.79 -19.37
CA SER A 54 0.77 -7.28 -20.26
C SER A 54 1.33 -7.69 -21.64
N THR A 55 2.20 -6.85 -22.22
CA THR A 55 2.83 -7.12 -23.52
C THR A 55 3.69 -8.39 -23.50
N TYR A 56 4.51 -8.57 -22.46
CA TYR A 56 5.32 -9.79 -22.31
C TYR A 56 4.46 -11.04 -22.11
N SER A 57 3.36 -10.93 -21.37
CA SER A 57 2.44 -12.04 -21.16
C SER A 57 1.75 -12.44 -22.46
N HIS A 58 1.35 -11.46 -23.27
CA HIS A 58 0.73 -11.67 -24.57
C HIS A 58 1.71 -12.28 -25.59
N LEU A 59 2.90 -11.70 -25.75
CA LEU A 59 3.86 -12.12 -26.78
C LEU A 59 4.57 -13.43 -26.45
N PHE A 60 4.86 -13.69 -25.17
CA PHE A 60 5.73 -14.79 -24.76
C PHE A 60 5.05 -15.81 -23.84
N GLY A 61 3.78 -15.62 -23.52
CA GLY A 61 3.02 -16.55 -22.66
C GLY A 61 3.51 -16.63 -21.22
N LEU A 62 4.37 -15.70 -20.78
CA LEU A 62 4.88 -15.61 -19.41
C LEU A 62 3.72 -15.22 -18.48
N PRO A 63 3.33 -16.05 -17.48
CA PRO A 63 2.30 -15.67 -16.53
C PRO A 63 2.78 -14.55 -15.62
N GLN A 64 2.00 -13.49 -15.49
CA GLN A 64 2.38 -12.33 -14.69
C GLN A 64 1.18 -11.77 -13.92
N THR A 65 1.42 -11.37 -12.67
CA THR A 65 0.40 -10.72 -11.84
C THR A 65 0.93 -9.42 -11.26
N GLY A 66 0.25 -8.31 -11.56
CA GLY A 66 0.52 -7.02 -10.97
C GLY A 66 -0.31 -6.80 -9.72
N LEU A 67 0.33 -6.35 -8.64
CA LEU A 67 -0.36 -5.98 -7.40
C LEU A 67 -0.31 -4.47 -7.21
N ARG A 68 -1.46 -3.81 -7.21
CA ARG A 68 -1.61 -2.38 -6.88
C ARG A 68 -1.68 -2.24 -5.36
N PHE A 69 -0.53 -2.00 -4.75
CA PHE A 69 -0.43 -1.81 -3.30
C PHE A 69 -1.08 -0.49 -2.88
N PHE A 70 -1.93 -0.55 -1.86
CA PHE A 70 -2.37 0.61 -1.09
C PHE A 70 -1.39 0.91 0.04
N THR A 71 -1.79 1.66 1.08
CA THR A 71 -0.83 2.15 2.08
C THR A 71 -0.42 1.00 3.01
N VAL A 72 0.77 0.43 2.77
CA VAL A 72 1.33 -0.62 3.62
C VAL A 72 2.05 -0.02 4.83
N TYR A 73 1.82 -0.57 6.01
CA TYR A 73 2.51 -0.16 7.24
C TYR A 73 2.82 -1.36 8.15
N GLY A 74 3.75 -1.18 9.08
CA GLY A 74 4.17 -2.20 10.03
C GLY A 74 5.66 -2.10 10.38
N PRO A 75 6.18 -3.01 11.20
CA PRO A 75 7.61 -3.16 11.48
C PRO A 75 8.48 -3.10 10.22
N TRP A 76 9.67 -2.51 10.31
CA TRP A 76 10.57 -2.31 9.16
C TRP A 76 9.98 -1.47 8.01
N GLY A 77 8.88 -0.75 8.29
CA GLY A 77 8.29 0.22 7.37
C GLY A 77 9.27 1.34 7.01
N ARG A 78 8.98 2.03 5.91
CA ARG A 78 9.85 3.11 5.43
C ARG A 78 9.79 4.34 6.35
N PRO A 79 10.94 5.03 6.57
CA PRO A 79 10.99 6.19 7.45
C PRO A 79 10.24 7.43 6.93
N ASP A 80 9.89 7.45 5.64
CA ASP A 80 9.15 8.53 4.99
C ASP A 80 7.62 8.30 4.97
N MET A 81 7.12 7.28 5.69
CA MET A 81 5.68 6.95 5.76
C MET A 81 5.06 7.37 7.10
N ALA A 82 3.75 7.60 7.10
CA ALA A 82 3.00 8.20 8.20
C ALA A 82 3.24 7.56 9.58
N ALA A 83 3.19 6.22 9.68
CA ALA A 83 3.44 5.51 10.94
C ALA A 83 4.79 5.91 11.57
N TRP A 84 5.82 6.01 10.74
CA TRP A 84 7.16 6.37 11.16
C TRP A 84 7.30 7.85 11.47
N ILE A 85 6.95 8.71 10.50
CA ILE A 85 7.05 10.17 10.64
C ILE A 85 6.34 10.64 11.92
N PHE A 86 5.14 10.12 12.18
CA PHE A 86 4.39 10.50 13.36
C PHE A 86 5.02 9.97 14.64
N THR A 87 5.43 8.71 14.67
CA THR A 87 6.06 8.11 15.87
C THR A 87 7.36 8.83 16.23
N GLU A 88 8.23 9.08 15.25
CA GLU A 88 9.49 9.78 15.46
C GLU A 88 9.26 11.22 15.93
N ALA A 89 8.37 11.97 15.28
CA ALA A 89 8.08 13.35 15.65
C ALA A 89 7.47 13.44 17.06
N MET A 90 6.51 12.58 17.40
CA MET A 90 5.87 12.54 18.72
C MET A 90 6.89 12.24 19.83
N LEU A 91 7.75 11.24 19.65
CA LEU A 91 8.79 10.89 20.63
C LEU A 91 9.87 11.98 20.75
N ALA A 92 10.11 12.74 19.68
CA ALA A 92 11.03 13.87 19.67
C ALA A 92 10.41 15.20 20.16
N GLY A 93 9.11 15.22 20.51
CA GLY A 93 8.40 16.44 20.88
C GLY A 93 8.29 17.45 19.72
N LYS A 94 8.28 16.98 18.48
CA LYS A 94 8.18 17.80 17.26
C LYS A 94 6.75 17.78 16.69
N PRO A 95 6.33 18.83 15.97
CA PRO A 95 5.03 18.84 15.30
C PRO A 95 4.92 17.77 14.21
N ILE A 96 3.71 17.20 14.07
CA ILE A 96 3.30 16.41 12.91
C ILE A 96 2.45 17.26 11.97
N ARG A 97 2.71 17.16 10.67
CA ARG A 97 1.89 17.82 9.64
C ARG A 97 0.64 16.99 9.37
N VAL A 98 -0.52 17.61 9.57
CA VAL A 98 -1.83 16.97 9.43
C VAL A 98 -2.60 17.71 8.34
N PHE A 99 -2.66 17.12 7.14
CA PHE A 99 -3.36 17.70 5.99
C PHE A 99 -4.87 17.51 6.09
N ASN A 100 -5.61 18.41 5.43
CA ASN A 100 -7.07 18.47 5.46
C ASN A 100 -7.64 18.46 6.90
N HIS A 101 -6.95 19.12 7.82
CA HIS A 101 -7.35 19.20 9.24
C HIS A 101 -7.56 17.84 9.93
N GLY A 102 -7.00 16.75 9.38
CA GLY A 102 -7.14 15.40 9.92
C GLY A 102 -8.32 14.60 9.35
N GLU A 103 -9.12 15.20 8.47
CA GLU A 103 -10.29 14.58 7.85
C GLU A 103 -9.96 13.67 6.67
N MET A 104 -8.75 13.12 6.64
CA MET A 104 -8.33 12.19 5.59
C MET A 104 -8.66 10.75 5.98
N TRP A 105 -9.14 10.00 5.00
CA TRP A 105 -9.39 8.57 5.10
C TRP A 105 -8.40 7.82 4.21
N ARG A 106 -7.70 6.86 4.80
CA ARG A 106 -6.65 6.09 4.13
C ARG A 106 -6.84 4.61 4.35
N ASP A 107 -6.61 3.86 3.29
CA ASP A 107 -6.58 2.41 3.31
C ASP A 107 -5.19 1.93 3.76
N PHE A 108 -5.08 1.70 5.07
CA PHE A 108 -3.90 1.15 5.71
C PHE A 108 -4.02 -0.37 5.78
N THR A 109 -3.05 -1.06 5.19
CA THR A 109 -2.95 -2.53 5.22
C THR A 109 -1.69 -2.93 5.97
N TYR A 110 -1.85 -3.78 6.98
CA TYR A 110 -0.71 -4.23 7.78
C TYR A 110 0.20 -5.16 6.96
N VAL A 111 1.51 -5.06 7.17
CA VAL A 111 2.53 -5.72 6.34
C VAL A 111 2.36 -7.25 6.28
N ASP A 112 1.97 -7.91 7.38
CA ASP A 112 1.81 -9.37 7.38
C ASP A 112 0.61 -9.80 6.53
N ASP A 113 -0.51 -9.06 6.57
CA ASP A 113 -1.66 -9.32 5.68
C ASP A 113 -1.22 -9.19 4.21
N VAL A 114 -0.44 -8.15 3.89
CA VAL A 114 0.11 -7.93 2.55
C VAL A 114 1.03 -9.08 2.11
N VAL A 115 1.90 -9.57 2.99
CA VAL A 115 2.78 -10.71 2.71
C VAL A 115 1.97 -11.95 2.40
N ASP A 116 0.95 -12.27 3.20
CA ASP A 116 0.05 -13.40 2.96
C ASP A 116 -0.62 -13.30 1.57
N GLY A 117 -1.07 -12.11 1.20
CA GLY A 117 -1.65 -11.85 -0.13
C GLY A 117 -0.65 -12.04 -1.28
N VAL A 118 0.58 -11.52 -1.13
CA VAL A 118 1.64 -11.67 -2.14
C VAL A 118 2.01 -13.14 -2.34
N VAL A 119 2.18 -13.90 -1.25
CA VAL A 119 2.51 -15.33 -1.30
C VAL A 119 1.38 -16.13 -1.94
N ALA A 120 0.12 -15.89 -1.53
CA ALA A 120 -1.04 -16.56 -2.10
C ALA A 120 -1.16 -16.33 -3.63
N VAL A 121 -0.87 -15.11 -4.08
CA VAL A 121 -0.82 -14.77 -5.51
C VAL A 121 0.33 -15.48 -6.21
N LEU A 122 1.53 -15.44 -5.62
CA LEU A 122 2.72 -16.07 -6.21
C LEU A 122 2.51 -17.57 -6.47
N ASP A 123 1.91 -18.27 -5.52
CA ASP A 123 1.69 -19.72 -5.56
C ASP A 123 0.60 -20.17 -6.57
N LYS A 124 -0.23 -19.24 -7.04
CA LYS A 124 -1.32 -19.52 -7.98
C LYS A 124 -1.21 -18.61 -9.22
N PRO A 125 -0.32 -18.95 -10.17
CA PRO A 125 -0.17 -18.20 -11.42
C PRO A 125 -1.46 -18.13 -12.23
N PRO A 126 -1.64 -17.08 -13.06
CA PRO A 126 -2.73 -17.02 -14.04
C PRO A 126 -2.75 -18.26 -14.94
N GLY A 127 -3.94 -18.83 -15.12
CA GLY A 127 -4.14 -20.09 -15.86
C GLY A 127 -3.79 -20.01 -17.36
N ALA A 128 -3.72 -21.18 -18.00
CA ALA A 128 -3.46 -21.28 -19.43
C ALA A 128 -4.68 -20.82 -20.26
N GLY A 129 -4.64 -19.59 -20.77
CA GLY A 129 -5.66 -19.00 -21.65
C GLY A 129 -5.13 -17.78 -22.41
N VAL A 130 -6.03 -17.02 -23.06
CA VAL A 130 -5.70 -15.80 -23.83
C VAL A 130 -5.11 -14.71 -22.93
N GLU A 131 -5.45 -14.72 -21.65
CA GLU A 131 -5.16 -13.64 -20.72
C GLU A 131 -4.30 -14.15 -19.55
N ARG A 132 -2.99 -14.15 -19.77
CA ARG A 132 -1.95 -14.60 -18.80
C ARG A 132 -1.40 -13.48 -17.92
N HIS A 133 -2.00 -12.30 -18.04
CA HIS A 133 -1.71 -11.13 -17.23
C HIS A 133 -2.92 -10.81 -16.36
N ARG A 134 -2.70 -10.60 -15.07
CA ARG A 134 -3.74 -10.20 -14.12
C ARG A 134 -3.26 -9.00 -13.31
N ILE A 135 -4.21 -8.17 -12.91
CA ILE A 135 -3.96 -7.06 -11.97
C ILE A 135 -4.96 -7.21 -10.83
N TYR A 136 -4.47 -7.06 -9.61
CA TYR A 136 -5.29 -7.02 -8.40
C TYR A 136 -4.91 -5.83 -7.53
N ASN A 137 -5.90 -5.25 -6.88
CA ASN A 137 -5.70 -4.37 -5.74
C ASN A 137 -5.37 -5.20 -4.51
N ILE A 138 -4.36 -4.75 -3.76
CA ILE A 138 -4.02 -5.30 -2.45
C ILE A 138 -4.08 -4.16 -1.43
N GLY A 139 -5.13 -4.20 -0.61
CA GLY A 139 -5.52 -3.17 0.34
C GLY A 139 -6.40 -3.76 1.45
N ASN A 140 -6.86 -2.94 2.39
CA ASN A 140 -7.73 -3.33 3.50
C ASN A 140 -9.22 -3.20 3.17
N SER A 141 -9.58 -2.36 2.18
CA SER A 141 -10.97 -2.01 1.84
C SER A 141 -11.78 -1.34 2.96
N GLN A 142 -11.23 -1.24 4.16
CA GLN A 142 -11.78 -0.53 5.31
C GLN A 142 -10.90 0.69 5.61
N PRO A 143 -11.20 1.86 5.03
CA PRO A 143 -10.38 3.04 5.26
C PRO A 143 -10.47 3.50 6.72
N VAL A 144 -9.33 3.93 7.25
CA VAL A 144 -9.19 4.46 8.61
C VAL A 144 -9.08 5.99 8.54
N HIS A 145 -9.81 6.67 9.42
CA HIS A 145 -9.69 8.10 9.61
C HIS A 145 -8.32 8.44 10.21
N LEU A 146 -7.64 9.45 9.66
CA LEU A 146 -6.29 9.85 10.08
C LEU A 146 -6.26 10.29 11.56
N GLY A 147 -7.33 10.92 12.05
CA GLY A 147 -7.50 11.24 13.47
C GLY A 147 -7.42 9.99 14.35
N ARG A 148 -8.13 8.91 14.01
CA ARG A 148 -8.06 7.63 14.74
C ARG A 148 -6.66 7.02 14.71
N PHE A 149 -5.97 7.11 13.57
CA PHE A 149 -4.58 6.65 13.45
C PHE A 149 -3.66 7.40 14.42
N ILE A 150 -3.76 8.73 14.46
CA ILE A 150 -2.97 9.59 15.35
C ILE A 150 -3.30 9.31 16.82
N GLU A 151 -4.58 9.23 17.18
CA GLU A 151 -5.03 8.93 18.55
C GLU A 151 -4.54 7.57 19.04
N THR A 152 -4.54 6.57 18.16
CA THR A 152 -4.00 5.24 18.48
C THR A 152 -2.51 5.32 18.80
N LEU A 153 -1.73 6.07 18.00
CA LEU A 153 -0.32 6.32 18.30
C LEU A 153 -0.12 7.10 19.60
N GLU A 154 -0.90 8.15 19.86
CA GLU A 154 -0.85 8.91 21.11
C GLU A 154 -1.01 7.99 22.33
N ASN A 155 -1.98 7.07 22.28
CA ASN A 155 -2.26 6.12 23.35
C ASN A 155 -1.12 5.10 23.53
N LEU A 156 -0.58 4.54 22.45
CA LEU A 156 0.53 3.58 22.49
C LEU A 156 1.85 4.21 22.95
N LEU A 157 2.08 5.47 22.56
CA LEU A 157 3.31 6.19 22.88
C LEU A 157 3.26 6.87 24.25
N GLY A 158 2.06 7.17 24.77
CA GLY A 158 1.88 7.89 26.03
C GLY A 158 2.19 9.38 25.93
N VAL A 159 2.12 9.95 24.72
CA VAL A 159 2.39 11.37 24.45
C VAL A 159 1.31 11.94 23.53
N LYS A 160 0.96 13.22 23.70
CA LYS A 160 0.03 13.91 22.80
C LYS A 160 0.76 14.48 21.60
N ALA A 161 0.15 14.34 20.42
CA ALA A 161 0.71 14.86 19.19
C ALA A 161 0.61 16.39 19.17
N ILE A 162 1.72 17.07 18.82
CA ILE A 162 1.67 18.49 18.46
C ILE A 162 1.24 18.54 16.99
N ARG A 163 -0.02 18.90 16.72
CA ARG A 163 -0.59 18.86 15.36
C ARG A 163 -0.42 20.22 14.67
N GLU A 164 0.25 20.24 13.53
CA GLU A 164 0.26 21.35 12.59
C GLU A 164 -0.80 21.07 11.51
N ASN A 165 -1.98 21.65 11.66
CA ASN A 165 -3.08 21.47 10.73
C ASN A 165 -2.86 22.30 9.46
N LEU A 166 -2.82 21.63 8.32
CA LEU A 166 -2.56 22.22 7.01
C LEU A 166 -3.77 22.04 6.09
N PRO A 167 -3.98 22.94 5.11
CA PRO A 167 -5.01 22.76 4.08
C PRO A 167 -4.73 21.50 3.26
N MET A 168 -5.76 21.00 2.57
CA MET A 168 -5.63 19.88 1.63
C MET A 168 -4.63 20.21 0.52
N GLN A 169 -3.78 19.26 0.14
CA GLN A 169 -2.82 19.48 -0.94
C GLN A 169 -3.53 19.35 -2.31
N PRO A 170 -3.13 20.13 -3.33
CA PRO A 170 -3.63 19.92 -4.69
C PRO A 170 -3.36 18.50 -5.17
N GLY A 171 -4.42 17.79 -5.58
CA GLY A 171 -4.33 16.41 -6.07
C GLY A 171 -4.52 15.32 -5.00
N ASP A 172 -4.63 15.69 -3.72
CA ASP A 172 -5.08 14.76 -2.69
C ASP A 172 -6.58 14.45 -2.86
N VAL A 173 -6.97 13.25 -2.42
CA VAL A 173 -8.38 12.84 -2.29
C VAL A 173 -8.66 12.57 -0.82
N GLU A 174 -9.80 13.08 -0.34
CA GLU A 174 -10.22 12.96 1.07
C GLU A 174 -10.25 11.49 1.50
N LYS A 175 -10.90 10.64 0.70
CA LYS A 175 -11.06 9.22 0.96
C LYS A 175 -10.53 8.38 -0.18
N THR A 176 -9.62 7.45 0.15
CA THR A 176 -9.05 6.50 -0.81
C THR A 176 -9.07 5.10 -0.21
N TYR A 177 -9.63 4.14 -0.94
CA TYR A 177 -9.63 2.73 -0.54
C TYR A 177 -9.86 1.79 -1.72
N ALA A 178 -9.33 0.59 -1.57
CA ALA A 178 -9.34 -0.46 -2.56
C ALA A 178 -10.70 -1.18 -2.59
N ASP A 179 -11.15 -1.53 -3.78
CA ASP A 179 -11.99 -2.71 -3.95
C ASP A 179 -11.05 -3.92 -4.08
N THR A 180 -11.10 -4.85 -3.12
CA THR A 180 -10.31 -6.09 -3.14
C THR A 180 -11.15 -7.32 -3.47
N SER A 181 -12.38 -7.15 -3.97
CA SER A 181 -13.31 -8.26 -4.22
C SER A 181 -12.73 -9.32 -5.17
N ALA A 182 -11.92 -8.90 -6.15
CA ALA A 182 -11.26 -9.81 -7.08
C ALA A 182 -10.17 -10.66 -6.39
N LEU A 183 -9.34 -10.03 -5.56
CA LEU A 183 -8.27 -10.72 -4.82
C LEU A 183 -8.84 -11.65 -3.75
N GLU A 184 -9.93 -11.24 -3.08
CA GLU A 184 -10.67 -12.09 -2.14
C GLU A 184 -11.26 -13.32 -2.84
N ARG A 185 -11.97 -13.13 -3.96
CA ARG A 185 -12.59 -14.23 -4.71
C ARG A 185 -11.56 -15.25 -5.19
N ASP A 186 -10.44 -14.77 -5.72
CA ASP A 186 -9.48 -15.65 -6.42
C ASP A 186 -8.45 -16.28 -5.47
N PHE A 187 -8.14 -15.64 -4.33
CA PHE A 187 -7.07 -16.05 -3.41
C PHE A 187 -7.48 -16.09 -1.93
N GLY A 188 -8.71 -15.74 -1.58
CA GLY A 188 -9.18 -15.71 -0.19
C GLY A 188 -8.57 -14.59 0.65
N PHE A 189 -7.97 -13.58 0.01
CA PHE A 189 -7.32 -12.47 0.68
C PHE A 189 -8.32 -11.63 1.48
N LYS A 190 -8.12 -11.58 2.79
CA LYS A 190 -8.89 -10.79 3.75
C LYS A 190 -7.94 -10.29 4.82
N PRO A 191 -7.61 -8.98 4.86
CA PRO A 191 -6.81 -8.43 5.94
C PRO A 191 -7.50 -8.61 7.28
N LYS A 192 -6.73 -9.02 8.30
CA LYS A 192 -7.26 -9.41 9.61
C LYS A 192 -6.75 -8.52 10.72
N VAL A 193 -5.63 -7.83 10.50
CA VAL A 193 -5.00 -7.01 11.53
C VAL A 193 -5.68 -5.64 11.59
N SER A 194 -6.23 -5.30 12.75
CA SER A 194 -6.82 -3.97 12.97
C SER A 194 -5.75 -2.89 13.01
N ILE A 195 -6.17 -1.62 12.85
CA ILE A 195 -5.21 -0.51 12.94
C ILE A 195 -4.53 -0.46 14.31
N GLU A 196 -5.27 -0.71 15.40
CA GLU A 196 -4.77 -0.75 16.76
C GLU A 196 -3.73 -1.84 16.95
N GLU A 197 -4.02 -3.07 16.50
CA GLU A 197 -3.09 -4.19 16.61
C GLU A 197 -1.81 -3.95 15.79
N GLY A 198 -1.95 -3.51 14.53
CA GLY A 198 -0.79 -3.29 13.67
C GLY A 198 0.08 -2.12 14.15
N LEU A 199 -0.51 -1.06 14.69
CA LEU A 199 0.25 0.05 15.27
C LEU A 199 0.92 -0.33 16.58
N ALA A 200 0.30 -1.17 17.41
CA ALA A 200 0.93 -1.71 18.61
C ALA A 200 2.19 -2.50 18.24
N LYS A 201 2.09 -3.43 17.28
CA LYS A 201 3.25 -4.18 16.76
C LYS A 201 4.35 -3.28 16.21
N PHE A 202 3.97 -2.23 15.45
CA PHE A 202 4.92 -1.25 14.93
C PHE A 202 5.64 -0.48 16.04
N VAL A 203 4.91 0.05 17.03
CA VAL A 203 5.49 0.82 18.13
C VAL A 203 6.41 -0.05 19.00
N ASP A 204 6.01 -1.29 19.28
CA ASP A 204 6.83 -2.25 20.02
C ASP A 204 8.15 -2.54 19.30
N TRP A 205 8.08 -2.80 17.99
CA TRP A 205 9.26 -2.96 17.15
C TRP A 205 10.14 -1.70 17.16
N TYR A 206 9.54 -0.52 16.96
CA TYR A 206 10.26 0.76 16.92
C TYR A 206 11.00 1.04 18.23
N ARG A 207 10.41 0.71 19.38
CA ARG A 207 11.06 0.91 20.69
C ARG A 207 12.15 -0.11 20.99
N ARG A 208 11.97 -1.37 20.59
CA ARG A 208 12.87 -2.47 20.97
C ARG A 208 14.05 -2.63 20.04
N GLU A 209 13.83 -2.50 18.74
CA GLU A 209 14.78 -2.91 17.71
C GLU A 209 15.32 -1.72 16.91
N TRP A 210 14.49 -0.70 16.67
CA TRP A 210 14.95 0.50 15.99
C TRP A 210 15.76 1.38 16.94
N ARG A 211 17.08 1.34 16.78
CA ARG A 211 17.99 2.30 17.40
C ARG A 211 18.36 3.34 16.35
N PRO A 212 18.03 4.63 16.52
CA PRO A 212 18.60 5.65 15.65
C PRO A 212 20.12 5.58 15.80
N GLU A 213 20.83 5.32 14.71
CA GLU A 213 22.30 5.41 14.68
C GLU A 213 22.68 6.80 15.19
N GLY A 214 23.32 6.89 16.36
CA GLY A 214 23.78 8.17 16.91
C GLY A 214 23.48 8.49 18.39
N LYS A 215 23.04 7.53 19.21
CA LYS A 215 23.14 7.65 20.68
C LYS A 215 23.87 6.45 21.27
N ARG A 216 25.20 6.50 21.21
CA ARG A 216 26.10 5.89 22.21
C ARG A 216 26.65 7.00 23.08
#